data_AF-A0A524BLQ4-F1
#
_entry.id   AF-A0A524BLQ4-F1
#
_cell.length_a   1.000
_cell.length_b   1.000
_cell.length_c   1.000
_cell.angle_alpha   90.00
_cell.angle_beta   90.00
_cell.angle_gamma   90.00
#
_symmetry.space_group_name_H-M   'P 1'
#
loop_
_entity.id
_entity.type
_entity.pdbx_description
1 polymer ?
#
loop_
_entity_poly.entity_id
_entity_poly.type
_entity_poly.pdbx_seq_one_letter_code
_entity_poly.pdbx_strand_id
1 'polypeptide(L)'
;MTTAIDHLVVVAPDLEAGSDVIDGALGARPLPGGRHERMGTHNLLLRTGDSDYLEVISVDPDADTPAQPRWFDLDRATDVRLATWVVRTADIDNTAADAAESLGDVLDMARGDVTWRVTVPADGTIPLDGVGPHVIAWDGAPAATRMPPSPVRLISLTIAHPDPQRVRAQLESLALVGPVTVQQDLVPDLIAAFETPSGPRIITGLGGDSLSIDRERQIAMDLFNLTWTYLDMDVRTAEHDTAMAQTADASRWHWQHVGTPTQFAIGEWQCSRVHAVLGNGDRARAYAQRCLEITQSERVEEFVPASAHEALARAYAVLGDMDAAREQRNLAYRIAVDLDNEDRDVIEHDLGTLPIT
;
A
#
# COMPACT_ATOMS: atom_id res chain seq x y z
N MET A 1 12.85 16.18 -16.21
CA MET A 1 12.32 15.14 -17.13
C MET A 1 11.43 14.23 -16.30
N THR A 2 10.35 13.67 -16.83
CA THR A 2 9.46 12.79 -16.04
C THR A 2 9.95 11.35 -16.04
N THR A 3 9.72 10.63 -14.95
CA THR A 3 9.89 9.16 -14.88
C THR A 3 8.55 8.45 -14.94
N ALA A 4 8.56 7.16 -15.25
CA ALA A 4 7.37 6.31 -15.25
C ALA A 4 7.74 4.89 -14.81
N ILE A 5 6.77 4.11 -14.34
CA ILE A 5 6.99 2.71 -13.97
C ILE A 5 7.54 1.92 -15.18
N ASP A 6 8.68 1.27 -15.00
CA ASP A 6 9.25 0.32 -15.96
C ASP A 6 8.82 -1.10 -15.63
N HIS A 7 8.98 -1.51 -14.37
CA HIS A 7 8.51 -2.81 -13.92
C HIS A 7 8.34 -2.89 -12.41
N LEU A 8 7.58 -3.91 -12.00
CA LEU A 8 7.48 -4.36 -10.62
C LEU A 8 8.35 -5.62 -10.44
N VAL A 9 8.96 -5.78 -9.27
CA VAL A 9 9.90 -6.86 -8.98
C VAL A 9 9.34 -7.76 -7.89
N VAL A 10 9.09 -9.02 -8.26
CA VAL A 10 8.77 -10.10 -7.35
C VAL A 10 10.02 -10.93 -7.14
N VAL A 11 10.50 -11.00 -5.91
CA VAL A 11 11.59 -11.91 -5.56
C VAL A 11 11.02 -13.26 -5.17
N ALA A 12 11.80 -14.31 -5.39
CA ALA A 12 11.43 -15.67 -5.06
C ALA A 12 12.67 -16.48 -4.63
N PRO A 13 12.50 -17.55 -3.82
CA PRO A 13 13.60 -18.47 -3.51
C PRO A 13 14.13 -19.17 -4.77
N ASP A 14 13.26 -19.43 -5.74
CA ASP A 14 13.57 -19.94 -7.07
C ASP A 14 12.49 -19.50 -8.08
N LEU A 15 12.79 -19.60 -9.38
CA LEU A 15 11.85 -19.19 -10.43
C LEU A 15 10.61 -20.09 -10.55
N GLU A 16 10.66 -21.35 -10.11
CA GLU A 16 9.50 -22.26 -10.17
C GLU A 16 8.45 -21.81 -9.14
N ALA A 17 8.87 -21.63 -7.89
CA ALA A 17 8.03 -21.09 -6.82
C ALA A 17 7.45 -19.72 -7.19
N GLY A 18 8.30 -18.81 -7.69
CA GLY A 18 7.85 -17.50 -8.16
C GLY A 18 6.85 -17.60 -9.32
N SER A 19 7.10 -18.49 -10.28
CA SER A 19 6.21 -18.70 -11.42
C SER A 19 4.84 -19.22 -10.99
N ASP A 20 4.80 -20.15 -10.03
CA ASP A 20 3.55 -20.78 -9.59
C ASP A 20 2.67 -19.81 -8.81
N VAL A 21 3.26 -19.00 -7.93
CA VAL A 21 2.52 -17.95 -7.21
C VAL A 21 1.95 -16.92 -8.18
N ILE A 22 2.73 -16.44 -9.15
CA ILE A 22 2.25 -15.44 -10.11
C ILE A 22 1.19 -16.02 -11.05
N ASP A 23 1.34 -17.25 -11.50
CA ASP A 23 0.33 -17.93 -12.33
C ASP A 23 -0.98 -18.12 -11.55
N GLY A 24 -0.90 -18.55 -10.29
CA GLY A 24 -2.05 -18.69 -9.40
C GLY A 24 -2.75 -17.34 -9.10
N ALA A 25 -1.97 -16.29 -8.83
CA ALA A 25 -2.47 -14.98 -8.49
C ALA A 25 -3.09 -14.24 -9.69
N LEU A 26 -2.40 -14.25 -10.84
CA LEU A 26 -2.75 -13.42 -12.00
C LEU A 26 -3.37 -14.19 -13.17
N GLY A 27 -3.38 -15.52 -13.12
CA GLY A 27 -3.87 -16.37 -14.20
C GLY A 27 -3.03 -16.29 -15.48
N ALA A 28 -1.76 -15.89 -15.36
CA ALA A 28 -0.83 -15.77 -16.48
C ALA A 28 0.60 -16.09 -16.04
N ARG A 29 1.14 -17.19 -16.57
CA ARG A 29 2.50 -17.63 -16.29
C ARG A 29 3.56 -16.69 -16.88
N PRO A 30 4.51 -16.18 -16.06
CA PRO A 30 5.68 -15.46 -16.55
C PRO A 30 6.54 -16.33 -17.48
N LEU A 31 7.17 -15.70 -18.48
CA LEU A 31 7.99 -16.38 -19.48
C LEU A 31 9.49 -16.18 -19.22
N PRO A 32 10.37 -17.08 -19.68
CA PRO A 32 11.81 -16.92 -19.52
C PRO A 32 12.31 -15.56 -20.01
N GLY A 33 13.01 -14.83 -19.14
CA GLY A 33 13.72 -13.62 -19.50
C GLY A 33 15.17 -13.93 -19.82
N GLY A 34 16.06 -13.90 -18.83
CA GLY A 34 17.44 -14.32 -18.97
C GLY A 34 18.25 -14.19 -17.68
N ARG A 35 19.58 -14.24 -17.82
CA ARG A 35 20.56 -14.23 -16.74
C ARG A 35 21.24 -12.86 -16.62
N HIS A 36 21.56 -12.46 -15.40
CA HIS A 36 22.32 -11.26 -15.07
C HIS A 36 23.67 -11.65 -14.49
N GLU A 37 24.69 -11.81 -15.35
CA GLU A 37 26.01 -12.32 -14.94
C GLU A 37 26.63 -11.50 -13.80
N ARG A 38 26.53 -10.16 -13.86
CA ARG A 38 27.05 -9.26 -12.83
C ARG A 38 26.45 -9.47 -11.45
N MET A 39 25.20 -9.95 -11.39
CA MET A 39 24.43 -10.11 -10.15
C MET A 39 24.20 -11.57 -9.77
N GLY A 40 24.59 -12.53 -10.61
CA GLY A 40 24.33 -13.95 -10.39
C GLY A 40 22.84 -14.25 -10.16
N THR A 41 21.96 -13.62 -10.96
CA THR A 41 20.50 -13.78 -10.88
C THR A 41 19.92 -14.17 -12.23
N HIS A 42 18.71 -14.71 -12.22
CA HIS A 42 17.93 -14.99 -13.42
C HIS A 42 16.46 -14.64 -13.20
N ASN A 43 15.70 -14.46 -14.29
CA ASN A 43 14.34 -13.97 -14.20
C ASN A 43 13.33 -14.63 -15.15
N LEU A 44 12.06 -14.46 -14.80
CA LEU A 44 10.90 -14.60 -15.66
C LEU A 44 10.20 -13.24 -15.80
N LEU A 45 9.52 -13.04 -16.92
CA LEU A 45 8.95 -11.75 -17.32
C LEU A 45 7.49 -11.94 -17.74
N LEU A 46 6.62 -11.05 -17.27
CA LEU A 46 5.22 -10.98 -17.66
C LEU A 46 4.86 -9.56 -18.03
N ARG A 47 4.49 -9.30 -19.29
CA ARG A 47 4.08 -7.95 -19.72
C ARG A 47 2.78 -7.53 -19.03
N THR A 48 2.76 -6.32 -18.45
CA THR A 48 1.60 -5.77 -17.71
C THR A 48 1.08 -4.46 -18.28
N GLY A 49 1.64 -3.99 -19.39
CA GLY A 49 1.18 -2.79 -20.06
C GLY A 49 1.87 -2.61 -21.40
N ASP A 50 1.69 -1.43 -22.00
CA ASP A 50 2.34 -1.13 -23.28
C ASP A 50 3.85 -1.03 -23.13
N SER A 51 4.31 -0.58 -21.97
CA SER A 51 5.71 -0.28 -21.67
C SER A 51 6.18 -0.78 -20.31
N ASP A 52 5.32 -1.44 -19.54
CA ASP A 52 5.63 -1.99 -18.21
C ASP A 52 5.43 -3.51 -18.14
N TYR A 53 6.09 -4.13 -17.15
CA TYR A 53 6.07 -5.57 -16.92
C TYR A 53 6.25 -5.92 -15.44
N LEU A 54 6.01 -7.18 -15.11
CA LEU A 54 6.35 -7.80 -13.84
C LEU A 54 7.58 -8.70 -14.05
N GLU A 55 8.60 -8.54 -13.23
CA GLU A 55 9.79 -9.38 -13.18
C GLU A 55 9.70 -10.32 -11.97
N VAL A 56 9.78 -11.63 -12.20
CA VAL A 56 10.04 -12.61 -11.14
C VAL A 56 11.53 -12.91 -11.17
N ILE A 57 12.24 -12.67 -10.08
CA ILE A 57 13.69 -12.80 -10.01
C ILE A 57 14.13 -13.67 -8.84
N SER A 58 15.16 -14.49 -9.07
CA SER A 58 15.80 -15.30 -8.03
C SER A 58 17.31 -15.42 -8.27
N VAL A 59 18.02 -15.92 -7.27
CA VAL A 59 19.45 -16.24 -7.39
C VAL A 59 19.60 -17.38 -8.39
N ASP A 60 20.49 -17.21 -9.38
CA ASP A 60 20.76 -18.28 -10.34
C ASP A 60 21.64 -19.35 -9.67
N PRO A 61 21.15 -20.58 -9.48
CA PRO A 61 21.90 -21.64 -8.79
C PRO A 61 23.15 -22.06 -9.56
N ASP A 62 23.23 -21.78 -10.86
CA ASP A 62 24.38 -22.11 -11.70
C ASP A 62 25.41 -20.96 -11.78
N ALA A 63 25.12 -19.80 -11.21
CA ALA A 63 26.01 -18.64 -11.28
C ALA A 63 27.00 -18.60 -10.12
N ASP A 64 28.21 -18.09 -10.40
CA ASP A 64 29.16 -17.75 -9.35
C ASP A 64 28.58 -16.67 -8.42
N THR A 65 28.98 -16.71 -7.14
CA THR A 65 28.60 -15.66 -6.20
C THR A 65 29.25 -14.33 -6.63
N PRO A 66 28.47 -13.26 -6.87
CA PRO A 66 29.02 -11.99 -7.29
C PRO A 66 29.88 -11.37 -6.19
N ALA A 67 30.82 -10.51 -6.58
CA ALA A 67 31.71 -9.81 -5.64
C ALA A 67 31.00 -8.71 -4.82
N GLN A 68 29.76 -8.38 -5.19
CA GLN A 68 28.91 -7.37 -4.57
C GLN A 68 27.60 -8.01 -4.09
N PRO A 69 26.94 -7.44 -3.07
CA PRO A 69 25.59 -7.85 -2.70
C PRO A 69 24.63 -7.83 -3.89
N ARG A 70 23.70 -8.78 -3.93
CA ARG A 70 22.66 -8.79 -4.96
C ARG A 70 21.64 -7.69 -4.70
N TRP A 71 21.08 -7.15 -5.78
CA TRP A 71 20.04 -6.12 -5.71
C TRP A 71 18.77 -6.64 -5.04
N PHE A 72 17.84 -5.75 -4.76
CA PHE A 72 16.47 -6.08 -4.35
C PHE A 72 16.42 -6.94 -3.08
N ASP A 73 17.44 -6.82 -2.23
CA ASP A 73 17.59 -7.63 -1.02
C ASP A 73 17.60 -9.15 -1.26
N LEU A 74 17.98 -9.57 -2.47
CA LEU A 74 17.73 -10.94 -2.93
C LEU A 74 18.50 -12.01 -2.15
N ASP A 75 19.67 -11.66 -1.59
CA ASP A 75 20.45 -12.57 -0.75
C ASP A 75 19.72 -12.97 0.56
N ARG A 76 18.66 -12.24 0.93
CA ARG A 76 17.81 -12.50 2.11
C ARG A 76 16.41 -13.01 1.76
N ALA A 77 16.07 -13.14 0.48
CA ALA A 77 14.74 -13.57 0.06
C ALA A 77 14.51 -15.07 0.32
N THR A 78 13.53 -15.40 1.16
CA THR A 78 13.14 -16.79 1.47
C THR A 78 11.75 -17.15 0.98
N ASP A 79 10.98 -16.17 0.54
CA ASP A 79 9.57 -16.24 0.17
C ASP A 79 9.31 -15.55 -1.17
N VAL A 80 8.12 -15.78 -1.73
CA VAL A 80 7.65 -15.07 -2.93
C VAL A 80 6.87 -13.83 -2.51
N ARG A 81 7.34 -12.64 -2.89
CA ARG A 81 6.69 -11.36 -2.55
C ARG A 81 7.03 -10.25 -3.53
N LEU A 82 6.18 -9.22 -3.59
CA LEU A 82 6.50 -7.95 -4.28
C LEU A 82 7.55 -7.19 -3.46
N ALA A 83 8.80 -7.22 -3.89
CA ALA A 83 9.90 -6.66 -3.11
C ALA A 83 10.14 -5.18 -3.42
N THR A 84 10.10 -4.80 -4.69
CA THR A 84 10.39 -3.43 -5.12
C THR A 84 9.82 -3.18 -6.51
N TRP A 85 10.17 -2.04 -7.09
CA TRP A 85 9.74 -1.57 -8.38
C TRP A 85 10.81 -0.67 -8.98
N VAL A 86 10.70 -0.44 -10.29
CA VAL A 86 11.71 0.28 -11.05
C VAL A 86 11.03 1.34 -11.90
N VAL A 87 11.59 2.54 -11.92
CA VAL A 87 11.12 3.66 -12.76
C VAL A 87 12.12 3.93 -13.87
N ARG A 88 11.63 4.05 -15.09
CA ARG A 88 12.44 4.40 -16.26
C ARG A 88 12.61 5.91 -16.40
N THR A 89 13.80 6.30 -16.84
CA THR A 89 14.16 7.67 -17.17
C THR A 89 14.94 7.74 -18.49
N ALA A 90 14.93 8.91 -19.12
CA ALA A 90 15.79 9.20 -20.27
C ALA A 90 17.22 9.61 -19.86
N ASP A 91 17.41 10.02 -18.61
CA ASP A 91 18.69 10.56 -18.11
C ASP A 91 18.89 10.14 -16.65
N ILE A 92 19.53 8.99 -16.44
CA ILE A 92 19.74 8.42 -15.11
C ILE A 92 20.69 9.23 -14.26
N ASP A 93 21.66 9.92 -14.86
CA ASP A 93 22.66 10.68 -14.12
C ASP A 93 22.03 11.91 -13.46
N ASN A 94 21.21 12.65 -14.22
CA ASN A 94 20.45 13.77 -13.66
C ASN A 94 19.34 13.29 -12.71
N THR A 95 18.63 12.21 -13.05
CA THR A 95 17.58 11.65 -12.16
C THR A 95 18.16 11.21 -10.82
N ALA A 96 19.34 10.59 -10.81
CA ALA A 96 20.00 10.18 -9.58
C ALA A 96 20.59 11.35 -8.78
N ALA A 97 21.08 12.39 -9.46
CA ALA A 97 21.58 13.60 -8.81
C ALA A 97 20.47 14.43 -8.14
N ASP A 98 19.26 14.43 -8.72
CA ASP A 98 18.11 15.19 -8.23
C ASP A 98 17.31 14.46 -7.13
N ALA A 99 17.57 13.17 -6.92
CA ALA A 99 16.83 12.35 -5.96
C ALA A 99 16.97 12.87 -4.51
N ALA A 100 15.85 12.98 -3.79
CA ALA A 100 15.83 13.47 -2.41
C ALA A 100 16.62 12.56 -1.43
N GLU A 101 16.64 11.27 -1.71
CA GLU A 101 17.46 10.24 -1.07
C GLU A 101 18.25 9.44 -2.10
N SER A 102 19.42 8.97 -1.67
CA SER A 102 20.34 8.20 -2.51
C SER A 102 19.67 6.96 -3.07
N LEU A 103 19.81 6.77 -4.38
CA LEU A 103 19.36 5.58 -5.11
C LEU A 103 20.47 4.51 -5.23
N GLY A 104 21.67 4.80 -4.72
CA GLY A 104 22.86 3.97 -4.87
C GLY A 104 23.68 4.29 -6.13
N ASP A 105 24.54 3.35 -6.50
CA ASP A 105 25.48 3.50 -7.62
C ASP A 105 24.78 3.21 -8.95
N VAL A 106 25.14 3.96 -10.01
CA VAL A 106 24.69 3.69 -11.38
C VAL A 106 25.56 2.58 -11.97
N LEU A 107 24.94 1.45 -12.28
CA LEU A 107 25.62 0.28 -12.84
C LEU A 107 25.25 0.08 -14.31
N ASP A 108 26.26 -0.09 -15.16
CA ASP A 108 26.08 -0.59 -16.53
C ASP A 108 25.77 -2.09 -16.52
N MET A 109 24.74 -2.46 -17.27
CA MET A 109 24.20 -3.81 -17.38
C MET A 109 24.03 -4.20 -18.84
N ALA A 110 24.23 -5.48 -19.12
CA ALA A 110 23.99 -6.07 -20.43
C ALA A 110 23.43 -7.49 -20.28
N ARG A 111 22.51 -7.86 -21.17
CA ARG A 111 21.96 -9.21 -21.30
C ARG A 111 21.56 -9.48 -22.74
N GLY A 112 22.31 -10.34 -23.42
CA GLY A 112 22.17 -10.53 -24.86
C GLY A 112 22.37 -9.20 -25.60
N ASP A 113 21.43 -8.84 -26.49
CA ASP A 113 21.48 -7.60 -27.26
C ASP A 113 20.85 -6.40 -26.53
N VAL A 114 20.62 -6.51 -25.21
CA VAL A 114 20.00 -5.46 -24.41
C VAL A 114 21.02 -4.87 -23.44
N THR A 115 21.15 -3.54 -23.46
CA THR A 115 21.99 -2.76 -22.56
C THR A 115 21.15 -1.72 -21.82
N TRP A 116 21.49 -1.49 -20.55
CA TRP A 116 20.83 -0.48 -19.73
C TRP A 116 21.73 -0.05 -18.57
N ARG A 117 21.36 1.06 -17.93
CA ARG A 117 21.94 1.51 -16.67
C ARG A 117 20.88 1.45 -15.57
N VAL A 118 21.26 1.04 -14.36
CA VAL A 118 20.34 0.92 -13.22
C VAL A 118 20.98 1.37 -11.92
N THR A 119 20.22 1.99 -11.02
CA THR A 119 20.70 2.37 -9.69
C THR A 119 20.62 1.20 -8.71
N VAL A 120 21.69 0.91 -7.98
CA VAL A 120 21.75 -0.19 -7.00
C VAL A 120 22.45 0.30 -5.72
N PRO A 121 21.80 0.26 -4.54
CA PRO A 121 22.45 0.50 -3.27
C PRO A 121 23.64 -0.44 -3.06
N ALA A 122 24.75 0.08 -2.52
CA ALA A 122 26.00 -0.66 -2.38
C ALA A 122 25.89 -1.90 -1.46
N ASP A 123 24.91 -1.90 -0.56
CA ASP A 123 24.60 -3.01 0.35
C ASP A 123 23.51 -3.97 -0.19
N GLY A 124 23.02 -3.74 -1.41
CA GLY A 124 21.99 -4.55 -2.06
C GLY A 124 20.57 -4.32 -1.54
N THR A 125 20.39 -3.40 -0.58
CA THR A 125 19.08 -3.11 0.00
C THR A 125 18.15 -2.39 -0.97
N ILE A 126 16.90 -2.22 -0.54
CA ILE A 126 15.86 -1.50 -1.28
C ILE A 126 15.69 -0.11 -0.63
N PRO A 127 15.62 0.98 -1.42
CA PRO A 127 15.44 2.33 -0.88
C PRO A 127 14.15 2.48 -0.04
N LEU A 128 14.08 3.54 0.77
CA LEU A 128 12.90 3.89 1.58
C LEU A 128 12.35 2.71 2.40
N ASP A 129 13.20 2.08 3.21
CA ASP A 129 12.80 1.01 4.13
C ASP A 129 12.09 -0.19 3.45
N GLY A 130 12.44 -0.47 2.19
CA GLY A 130 11.90 -1.60 1.43
C GLY A 130 10.82 -1.26 0.41
N VAL A 131 10.40 0.01 0.28
CA VAL A 131 9.29 0.38 -0.63
C VAL A 131 9.68 1.34 -1.76
N GLY A 132 10.92 1.83 -1.78
CA GLY A 132 11.37 2.81 -2.75
C GLY A 132 11.74 2.20 -4.10
N PRO A 133 11.65 2.99 -5.20
CA PRO A 133 11.99 2.51 -6.52
C PRO A 133 13.50 2.51 -6.77
N HIS A 134 13.95 1.63 -7.66
CA HIS A 134 15.20 1.80 -8.40
C HIS A 134 14.96 2.59 -9.68
N VAL A 135 16.00 3.18 -10.27
CA VAL A 135 15.90 3.93 -11.53
C VAL A 135 16.65 3.19 -12.64
N ILE A 136 16.04 3.09 -13.82
CA ILE A 136 16.62 2.46 -15.01
C ILE A 136 16.64 3.42 -16.21
N ALA A 137 17.70 3.36 -17.00
CA ALA A 137 17.75 3.97 -18.34
C ALA A 137 18.14 2.91 -19.37
N TRP A 138 17.20 2.60 -20.27
CA TRP A 138 17.43 1.68 -21.38
C TRP A 138 18.24 2.36 -22.50
N ASP A 139 19.15 1.61 -23.11
CA ASP A 139 19.74 1.99 -24.39
C ASP A 139 18.79 1.56 -25.52
N GLY A 140 17.86 2.46 -25.88
CA GLY A 140 16.83 2.22 -26.88
C GLY A 140 15.46 1.87 -26.29
N ALA A 141 14.77 0.90 -26.89
CA ALA A 141 13.39 0.57 -26.52
C ALA A 141 13.33 -0.23 -25.19
N PRO A 142 12.35 0.05 -24.31
CA PRO A 142 12.16 -0.70 -23.07
C PRO A 142 11.99 -2.21 -23.28
N ALA A 143 12.38 -3.03 -22.30
CA ALA A 143 12.24 -4.48 -22.41
C ALA A 143 10.81 -4.95 -22.70
N ALA A 144 9.80 -4.30 -22.09
CA ALA A 144 8.39 -4.62 -22.27
C ALA A 144 7.94 -4.66 -23.74
N THR A 145 8.51 -3.82 -24.62
CA THR A 145 8.10 -3.75 -26.02
C THR A 145 8.52 -4.97 -26.84
N ARG A 146 9.46 -5.78 -26.33
CA ARG A 146 9.92 -7.03 -26.93
C ARG A 146 9.23 -8.26 -26.36
N MET A 147 8.44 -8.09 -25.30
CA MET A 147 7.72 -9.19 -24.64
C MET A 147 6.42 -9.51 -25.38
N PRO A 148 6.01 -10.79 -25.43
CA PRO A 148 4.70 -11.14 -25.96
C PRO A 148 3.59 -10.49 -25.11
N PRO A 149 2.44 -10.17 -25.72
CA PRO A 149 1.32 -9.63 -24.98
C PRO A 149 0.80 -10.65 -23.96
N SER A 150 0.40 -10.15 -22.80
CA SER A 150 -0.27 -10.91 -21.74
C SER A 150 -1.67 -10.34 -21.52
N PRO A 151 -2.62 -11.08 -20.92
CA PRO A 151 -3.93 -10.55 -20.56
C PRO A 151 -3.91 -9.70 -19.28
N VAL A 152 -2.79 -9.64 -18.56
CA VAL A 152 -2.67 -8.91 -17.29
C VAL A 152 -2.36 -7.44 -17.54
N ARG A 153 -3.01 -6.52 -16.81
CA ARG A 153 -2.66 -5.08 -16.85
C ARG A 153 -2.42 -4.50 -15.47
N LEU A 154 -1.38 -3.69 -15.28
CA LEU A 154 -1.18 -2.93 -14.05
C LEU A 154 -2.29 -1.86 -13.94
N ILE A 155 -2.98 -1.83 -12.80
CA ILE A 155 -4.00 -0.82 -12.47
C ILE A 155 -3.37 0.28 -11.62
N SER A 156 -2.71 -0.09 -10.52
CA SER A 156 -2.11 0.85 -9.57
C SER A 156 -1.02 0.21 -8.72
N LEU A 157 -0.14 1.04 -8.17
CA LEU A 157 0.82 0.69 -7.12
C LEU A 157 0.58 1.59 -5.90
N THR A 158 0.24 1.00 -4.77
CA THR A 158 0.10 1.70 -3.49
C THR A 158 1.34 1.44 -2.64
N ILE A 159 1.90 2.51 -2.07
CA ILE A 159 3.03 2.46 -1.15
C ILE A 159 2.54 2.84 0.24
N ALA A 160 2.60 1.89 1.17
CA ALA A 160 2.30 2.09 2.57
C ALA A 160 3.60 2.40 3.32
N HIS A 161 3.62 3.46 4.15
CA HIS A 161 4.83 3.84 4.90
C HIS A 161 4.52 4.62 6.19
N PRO A 162 5.30 4.47 7.28
CA PRO A 162 5.14 5.26 8.52
C PRO A 162 5.33 6.77 8.33
N ASP A 163 6.16 7.14 7.36
CA ASP A 163 6.42 8.51 6.96
C ASP A 163 6.07 8.69 5.47
N PRO A 164 4.79 8.93 5.13
CA PRO A 164 4.38 9.08 3.74
C PRO A 164 4.92 10.37 3.11
N GLN A 165 5.25 11.40 3.90
CA GLN A 165 5.84 12.64 3.38
C GLN A 165 7.25 12.39 2.82
N ARG A 166 8.08 11.60 3.52
CA ARG A 166 9.40 11.18 3.03
C ARG A 166 9.32 10.46 1.68
N VAL A 167 8.38 9.51 1.55
CA VAL A 167 8.15 8.79 0.28
C VAL A 167 7.69 9.76 -0.81
N ARG A 168 6.70 10.61 -0.55
CA ARG A 168 6.21 11.60 -1.54
C ARG A 168 7.32 12.54 -2.01
N ALA A 169 8.16 13.04 -1.11
CA ALA A 169 9.30 13.89 -1.46
C ALA A 169 10.28 13.18 -2.42
N GLN A 170 10.54 11.88 -2.20
CA GLN A 170 11.34 11.08 -3.12
C GLN A 170 10.65 10.97 -4.50
N LEU A 171 9.38 10.59 -4.56
CA LEU A 171 8.68 10.43 -5.84
C LEU A 171 8.56 11.75 -6.63
N GLU A 172 8.38 12.87 -5.93
CA GLU A 172 8.39 14.22 -6.51
C GLU A 172 9.77 14.57 -7.09
N SER A 173 10.85 14.26 -6.37
CA SER A 173 12.22 14.49 -6.85
C SER A 173 12.55 13.69 -8.12
N LEU A 174 11.95 12.50 -8.27
CA LEU A 174 12.06 11.66 -9.47
C LEU A 174 11.10 12.11 -10.59
N ALA A 175 10.28 13.13 -10.37
CA ALA A 175 9.25 13.59 -11.30
C ALA A 175 8.39 12.42 -11.84
N LEU A 176 7.97 11.53 -10.94
CA LEU A 176 7.22 10.33 -11.28
C LEU A 176 5.83 10.65 -11.84
N VAL A 177 5.49 9.99 -12.94
CA VAL A 177 4.15 9.97 -13.52
C VAL A 177 3.68 8.52 -13.61
N GLY A 178 2.54 8.24 -12.99
CA GLY A 178 1.93 6.91 -13.02
C GLY A 178 0.82 6.75 -11.99
N PRO A 179 0.13 5.60 -11.98
CA PRO A 179 -0.92 5.31 -11.01
C PRO A 179 -0.32 4.87 -9.66
N VAL A 180 0.49 5.75 -9.05
CA VAL A 180 1.15 5.49 -7.76
C VAL A 180 0.54 6.35 -6.68
N THR A 181 0.14 5.72 -5.57
CA THR A 181 -0.38 6.39 -4.38
C THR A 181 0.51 6.10 -3.18
N VAL A 182 0.59 7.06 -2.25
CA VAL A 182 1.33 6.91 -1.00
C VAL A 182 0.36 7.10 0.14
N GLN A 183 0.31 6.14 1.06
CA GLN A 183 -0.53 6.18 2.24
C GLN A 183 0.27 5.97 3.52
N GLN A 184 -0.26 6.49 4.61
CA GLN A 184 0.32 6.29 5.93
C GLN A 184 0.00 4.88 6.45
N ASP A 185 1.00 4.15 6.92
CA ASP A 185 0.81 2.88 7.62
C ASP A 185 1.93 2.60 8.63
N LEU A 186 1.73 1.67 9.56
CA LEU A 186 2.72 1.35 10.59
C LEU A 186 3.90 0.52 10.06
N VAL A 187 3.72 -0.18 8.95
CA VAL A 187 4.71 -1.07 8.34
C VAL A 187 4.88 -0.68 6.87
N PRO A 188 6.12 -0.53 6.37
CA PRO A 188 6.36 -0.37 4.95
C PRO A 188 5.83 -1.56 4.15
N ASP A 189 5.01 -1.31 3.12
CA ASP A 189 4.52 -2.34 2.21
C ASP A 189 4.27 -1.80 0.80
N LEU A 190 4.31 -2.71 -0.18
CA LEU A 190 3.95 -2.47 -1.58
C LEU A 190 2.72 -3.28 -1.94
N ILE A 191 1.72 -2.63 -2.53
CA ILE A 191 0.49 -3.28 -2.97
C ILE A 191 0.27 -2.94 -4.45
N ALA A 192 0.43 -3.92 -5.31
CA ALA A 192 0.20 -3.77 -6.74
C ALA A 192 -1.14 -4.39 -7.14
N ALA A 193 -2.02 -3.61 -7.76
CA ALA A 193 -3.30 -4.08 -8.29
C ALA A 193 -3.20 -4.31 -9.80
N PHE A 194 -3.74 -5.44 -10.26
CA PHE A 194 -3.74 -5.85 -11.66
C PHE A 194 -5.13 -6.21 -12.15
N GLU A 195 -5.44 -5.87 -13.39
CA GLU A 195 -6.55 -6.44 -14.15
C GLU A 195 -6.12 -7.80 -14.68
N THR A 196 -7.00 -8.80 -14.60
CA THR A 196 -6.72 -10.18 -15.03
C THR A 196 -7.94 -10.80 -15.73
N PRO A 197 -7.80 -11.93 -16.45
CA PRO A 197 -8.96 -12.64 -17.01
C PRO A 197 -10.05 -13.01 -15.99
N SER A 198 -9.69 -13.14 -14.71
CA SER A 198 -10.59 -13.51 -13.61
C SER A 198 -11.00 -12.32 -12.75
N GLY A 199 -10.86 -11.11 -13.29
CA GLY A 199 -11.09 -9.83 -12.61
C GLY A 199 -9.88 -9.33 -11.81
N PRO A 200 -10.00 -8.20 -11.11
CA PRO A 200 -8.87 -7.57 -10.44
C PRO A 200 -8.24 -8.42 -9.32
N ARG A 201 -6.90 -8.35 -9.21
CA ARG A 201 -6.08 -9.10 -8.24
C ARG A 201 -5.00 -8.20 -7.65
N ILE A 202 -4.54 -8.49 -6.44
CA ILE A 202 -3.41 -7.78 -5.82
C ILE A 202 -2.21 -8.70 -5.63
N ILE A 203 -1.02 -8.11 -5.56
CA ILE A 203 0.20 -8.74 -5.05
C ILE A 203 0.80 -7.79 -4.01
N THR A 204 1.20 -8.33 -2.86
CA THR A 204 1.71 -7.57 -1.71
C THR A 204 3.18 -7.88 -1.42
N GLY A 205 3.84 -7.01 -0.64
CA GLY A 205 5.18 -7.24 -0.10
C GLY A 205 5.19 -8.16 1.10
N LEU A 206 4.04 -8.37 1.75
CA LEU A 206 3.81 -9.48 2.67
C LEU A 206 3.63 -10.77 1.83
N GLY A 207 4.64 -11.63 1.74
CA GLY A 207 4.59 -12.83 0.90
C GLY A 207 3.41 -13.77 1.20
N GLY A 208 3.07 -14.67 0.26
CA GLY A 208 1.98 -15.66 0.38
C GLY A 208 0.99 -15.66 -0.79
N ASP A 209 0.00 -16.57 -0.76
CA ASP A 209 -1.10 -16.59 -1.73
C ASP A 209 -1.90 -15.28 -1.64
N SER A 210 -1.90 -14.48 -2.70
CA SER A 210 -2.59 -13.20 -2.68
C SER A 210 -4.12 -13.35 -2.79
N LEU A 211 -4.86 -12.58 -1.99
CA LEU A 211 -6.31 -12.53 -2.08
C LEU A 211 -6.75 -11.69 -3.30
N SER A 212 -7.93 -11.98 -3.85
CA SER A 212 -8.53 -11.09 -4.87
C SER A 212 -9.01 -9.80 -4.24
N ILE A 213 -9.05 -8.71 -5.02
CA ILE A 213 -9.56 -7.40 -4.53
C ILE A 213 -10.98 -7.54 -3.99
N ASP A 214 -11.84 -8.27 -4.70
CA ASP A 214 -13.22 -8.48 -4.27
C ASP A 214 -13.28 -9.29 -2.96
N ARG A 215 -12.38 -10.25 -2.78
CA ARG A 215 -12.33 -11.05 -1.56
C ARG A 215 -11.84 -10.23 -0.37
N GLU A 216 -10.78 -9.45 -0.55
CA GLU A 216 -10.29 -8.50 0.46
C GLU A 216 -11.38 -7.51 0.87
N ARG A 217 -12.08 -6.91 -0.10
CA ARG A 217 -13.18 -5.98 0.17
C ARG A 217 -14.31 -6.65 0.93
N GLN A 218 -14.68 -7.86 0.53
CA GLN A 218 -15.72 -8.61 1.23
C GLN A 218 -15.32 -8.92 2.68
N ILE A 219 -14.07 -9.33 2.92
CA ILE A 219 -13.58 -9.58 4.29
C ILE A 219 -13.61 -8.30 5.12
N ALA A 220 -13.17 -7.16 4.56
CA ALA A 220 -13.24 -5.87 5.24
C ALA A 220 -14.69 -5.51 5.63
N MET A 221 -15.64 -5.67 4.71
CA MET A 221 -17.07 -5.43 4.96
C MET A 221 -17.65 -6.39 6.01
N ASP A 222 -17.34 -7.68 5.93
CA ASP A 222 -17.84 -8.70 6.85
C ASP A 222 -17.34 -8.43 8.28
N LEU A 223 -16.06 -8.08 8.43
CA LEU A 223 -15.46 -7.74 9.72
C LEU A 223 -15.98 -6.39 10.26
N PHE A 224 -16.22 -5.41 9.39
CA PHE A 224 -16.84 -4.14 9.76
C PHE A 224 -18.24 -4.36 10.36
N ASN A 225 -19.06 -5.18 9.71
CA ASN A 225 -20.41 -5.51 10.16
C ASN A 225 -20.42 -6.40 11.42
N LEU A 226 -19.46 -7.33 11.52
CA LEU A 226 -19.28 -8.14 12.73
C LEU A 226 -18.92 -7.28 13.94
N THR A 227 -18.11 -6.24 13.75
CA THR A 227 -17.78 -5.27 14.81
C THR A 227 -19.04 -4.57 15.34
N TRP A 228 -19.96 -4.16 14.45
CA TRP A 228 -21.25 -3.58 14.84
C TRP A 228 -22.12 -4.56 15.63
N THR A 229 -22.09 -5.84 15.26
CA THR A 229 -22.81 -6.89 16.00
C THR A 229 -22.38 -6.93 17.48
N TYR A 230 -21.12 -6.65 17.80
CA TYR A 230 -20.64 -6.54 19.18
C TYR A 230 -20.96 -5.18 19.82
N LEU A 231 -20.82 -4.08 19.09
CA LEU A 231 -21.15 -2.72 19.58
C LEU A 231 -22.61 -2.63 20.05
N ASP A 232 -23.52 -3.27 19.31
CA ASP A 232 -24.96 -3.25 19.56
C ASP A 232 -25.42 -4.23 20.66
N MET A 233 -24.51 -5.02 21.25
CA MET A 233 -24.86 -5.91 22.35
C MET A 233 -25.15 -5.13 23.63
N ASP A 234 -26.31 -5.39 24.24
CA ASP A 234 -26.68 -4.84 25.57
C ASP A 234 -25.72 -5.30 26.69
N VAL A 235 -25.20 -6.53 26.58
CA VAL A 235 -24.28 -7.14 27.56
C VAL A 235 -23.12 -7.80 26.82
N ARG A 236 -21.90 -7.35 27.11
CA ARG A 236 -20.65 -7.93 26.59
C ARG A 236 -19.85 -8.63 27.67
N THR A 237 -19.19 -9.73 27.30
CA THR A 237 -18.13 -10.35 28.11
C THR A 237 -16.77 -9.80 27.69
N ALA A 238 -15.71 -10.10 28.45
CA ALA A 238 -14.35 -9.73 28.09
C ALA A 238 -13.91 -10.33 26.74
N GLU A 239 -14.41 -11.52 26.40
CA GLU A 239 -14.17 -12.15 25.10
C GLU A 239 -14.87 -11.39 23.96
N HIS A 240 -16.11 -10.92 24.17
CA HIS A 240 -16.80 -10.07 23.19
C HIS A 240 -16.06 -8.75 22.99
N ASP A 241 -15.60 -8.11 24.07
CA ASP A 241 -14.82 -6.86 24.00
C ASP A 241 -13.50 -7.06 23.24
N THR A 242 -12.82 -8.20 23.46
CA THR A 242 -11.60 -8.56 22.74
C THR A 242 -11.88 -8.81 21.25
N ALA A 243 -12.91 -9.58 20.94
CA ALA A 243 -13.29 -9.88 19.56
C ALA A 243 -13.69 -8.61 18.80
N MET A 244 -14.44 -7.70 19.42
CA MET A 244 -14.84 -6.41 18.86
C MET A 244 -13.64 -5.55 18.46
N ALA A 245 -12.62 -5.48 19.31
CA ALA A 245 -11.37 -4.76 18.98
C ALA A 245 -10.63 -5.43 17.83
N GLN A 246 -10.49 -6.76 17.86
CA GLN A 246 -9.80 -7.52 16.81
C GLN A 246 -10.48 -7.41 15.45
N THR A 247 -11.81 -7.47 15.38
CA THR A 247 -12.53 -7.37 14.12
C THR A 247 -12.49 -5.96 13.55
N ALA A 248 -12.49 -4.93 14.39
CA ALA A 248 -12.34 -3.54 13.95
C ALA A 248 -10.94 -3.30 13.35
N ASP A 249 -9.88 -3.72 14.05
CA ASP A 249 -8.51 -3.58 13.58
C ASP A 249 -8.27 -4.39 12.29
N ALA A 250 -8.82 -5.60 12.19
CA ALA A 250 -8.71 -6.43 10.99
C ALA A 250 -9.48 -5.83 9.80
N SER A 251 -10.70 -5.33 10.02
CA SER A 251 -11.47 -4.59 9.00
C SER A 251 -10.68 -3.41 8.46
N ARG A 252 -10.13 -2.57 9.35
CA ARG A 252 -9.28 -1.44 9.00
C ARG A 252 -8.06 -1.90 8.18
N TRP A 253 -7.39 -2.97 8.60
CA TRP A 253 -6.25 -3.53 7.87
C TRP A 253 -6.62 -3.92 6.45
N HIS A 254 -7.69 -4.68 6.25
CA HIS A 254 -8.13 -5.07 4.90
C HIS A 254 -8.50 -3.84 4.06
N TRP A 255 -9.15 -2.83 4.65
CA TRP A 255 -9.42 -1.59 3.92
C TRP A 255 -8.16 -0.89 3.46
N GLN A 256 -7.06 -0.86 4.22
CA GLN A 256 -5.79 -0.27 3.76
C GLN A 256 -5.22 -0.89 2.48
N HIS A 257 -5.62 -2.13 2.14
CA HIS A 257 -5.14 -2.83 0.96
C HIS A 257 -5.99 -2.57 -0.29
N VAL A 258 -7.30 -2.36 -0.12
CA VAL A 258 -8.26 -2.36 -1.25
C VAL A 258 -9.30 -1.24 -1.25
N GLY A 259 -9.32 -0.44 -0.19
CA GLY A 259 -10.22 0.70 0.00
C GLY A 259 -9.73 1.97 -0.69
N THR A 260 -10.52 3.04 -0.58
CA THR A 260 -10.15 4.41 -0.94
C THR A 260 -9.91 5.22 0.34
N PRO A 261 -9.42 6.48 0.25
CA PRO A 261 -9.29 7.33 1.43
C PRO A 261 -10.55 7.41 2.30
N THR A 262 -11.74 7.33 1.71
CA THR A 262 -13.00 7.23 2.46
C THR A 262 -13.03 5.99 3.35
N GLN A 263 -12.78 4.79 2.80
CA GLN A 263 -12.79 3.56 3.59
C GLN A 263 -11.66 3.53 4.63
N PHE A 264 -10.50 4.13 4.34
CA PHE A 264 -9.42 4.24 5.32
C PHE A 264 -9.88 5.07 6.54
N ALA A 265 -10.47 6.24 6.29
CA ALA A 265 -11.00 7.11 7.35
C ALA A 265 -12.15 6.47 8.12
N ILE A 266 -13.06 5.75 7.46
CA ILE A 266 -14.15 5.00 8.10
C ILE A 266 -13.60 3.87 8.99
N GLY A 267 -12.55 3.17 8.55
CA GLY A 267 -11.87 2.16 9.37
C GLY A 267 -11.25 2.74 10.65
N GLU A 268 -10.57 3.90 10.54
CA GLU A 268 -10.06 4.64 11.70
C GLU A 268 -11.20 5.09 12.63
N TRP A 269 -12.31 5.59 12.07
CA TRP A 269 -13.49 6.00 12.84
C TRP A 269 -14.11 4.84 13.63
N GLN A 270 -14.30 3.67 13.03
CA GLN A 270 -14.85 2.50 13.73
C GLN A 270 -13.92 2.03 14.86
N CYS A 271 -12.60 2.01 14.64
CA CYS A 271 -11.64 1.67 15.69
C CYS A 271 -11.67 2.68 16.85
N SER A 272 -11.86 3.97 16.55
CA SER A 272 -12.09 4.99 17.58
C SER A 272 -13.35 4.70 18.39
N ARG A 273 -14.48 4.41 17.72
CA ARG A 273 -15.75 4.07 18.35
C ARG A 273 -15.62 2.87 19.30
N VAL A 274 -14.95 1.81 18.85
CA VAL A 274 -14.68 0.61 19.67
C VAL A 274 -13.88 0.95 20.91
N HIS A 275 -12.76 1.68 20.78
CA HIS A 275 -11.93 2.02 21.93
C HIS A 275 -12.62 2.99 22.90
N ALA A 276 -13.49 3.87 22.42
CA ALA A 276 -14.29 4.72 23.29
C ALA A 276 -15.29 3.91 24.12
N VAL A 277 -15.97 2.92 23.50
CA VAL A 277 -16.89 2.00 24.21
C VAL A 277 -16.16 1.16 25.25
N LEU A 278 -14.91 0.76 24.98
CA LEU A 278 -14.05 0.05 25.92
C LEU A 278 -13.44 0.95 27.01
N GLY A 279 -13.76 2.25 27.03
CA GLY A 279 -13.22 3.21 27.99
C GLY A 279 -11.75 3.58 27.78
N ASN A 280 -11.15 3.21 26.64
CA ASN A 280 -9.77 3.53 26.30
C ASN A 280 -9.69 4.83 25.51
N GLY A 281 -9.81 5.96 26.22
CA GLY A 281 -9.84 7.29 25.63
C GLY A 281 -8.59 7.66 24.82
N ASP A 282 -7.40 7.24 25.27
CA ASP A 282 -6.15 7.54 24.57
C ASP A 282 -6.08 6.85 23.20
N ARG A 283 -6.45 5.56 23.13
CA ARG A 283 -6.52 4.85 21.84
C ARG A 283 -7.62 5.44 20.97
N ALA A 284 -8.81 5.68 21.52
CA ALA A 284 -9.91 6.29 20.77
C ALA A 284 -9.49 7.60 20.11
N ARG A 285 -8.81 8.49 20.86
CA ARG A 285 -8.31 9.76 20.33
C ARG A 285 -7.28 9.56 19.22
N ALA A 286 -6.36 8.60 19.37
CA ALA A 286 -5.33 8.35 18.36
C ALA A 286 -5.93 7.91 17.01
N TYR A 287 -6.92 7.00 17.02
CA TYR A 287 -7.64 6.62 15.80
C TYR A 287 -8.47 7.78 15.24
N ALA A 288 -9.18 8.53 16.08
CA ALA A 288 -9.97 9.69 15.65
C ALA A 288 -9.11 10.78 15.00
N GLN A 289 -7.90 11.00 15.52
CA GLN A 289 -6.95 11.96 14.98
C GLN A 289 -6.46 11.54 13.59
N ARG A 290 -6.12 10.26 13.39
CA ARG A 290 -5.76 9.73 12.06
C ARG A 290 -6.92 9.83 11.07
N CYS A 291 -8.15 9.55 11.52
CA CYS A 291 -9.35 9.75 10.71
C CYS A 291 -9.42 11.20 10.20
N LEU A 292 -9.27 12.18 11.10
CA LEU A 292 -9.26 13.61 10.74
C LEU A 292 -8.12 13.97 9.78
N GLU A 293 -6.90 13.47 10.03
CA GLU A 293 -5.73 13.70 9.16
C GLU A 293 -5.95 13.19 7.73
N ILE A 294 -6.59 12.03 7.55
CA ILE A 294 -6.97 11.52 6.24
C ILE A 294 -7.96 12.48 5.57
N THR A 295 -9.00 12.94 6.27
CA THR A 295 -9.99 13.87 5.69
C THR A 295 -9.40 15.23 5.28
N GLN A 296 -8.28 15.63 5.90
CA GLN A 296 -7.60 16.90 5.60
C GLN A 296 -6.60 16.78 4.45
N SER A 297 -6.05 15.58 4.24
CA SER A 297 -4.99 15.33 3.24
C SER A 297 -5.52 14.72 1.94
N GLU A 298 -6.66 14.03 1.98
CA GLU A 298 -7.20 13.27 0.88
C GLU A 298 -8.65 13.69 0.54
N ARG A 299 -9.09 13.41 -0.69
CA ARG A 299 -10.50 13.60 -1.06
C ARG A 299 -11.33 12.41 -0.56
N VAL A 300 -12.26 12.70 0.36
CA VAL A 300 -13.18 11.73 0.96
C VAL A 300 -14.64 12.11 0.69
N GLU A 301 -15.57 11.21 1.02
CA GLU A 301 -17.02 11.50 1.01
C GLU A 301 -17.38 12.58 2.05
N GLU A 302 -18.44 13.34 1.77
CA GLU A 302 -18.72 14.62 2.43
C GLU A 302 -19.04 14.48 3.93
N PHE A 303 -19.61 13.35 4.37
CA PHE A 303 -19.94 13.08 5.77
C PHE A 303 -18.73 12.67 6.64
N VAL A 304 -17.63 12.24 6.02
CA VAL A 304 -16.48 11.67 6.73
C VAL A 304 -15.79 12.71 7.65
N PRO A 305 -15.57 13.98 7.25
CA PRO A 305 -15.06 15.01 8.15
C PRO A 305 -15.93 15.22 9.40
N ALA A 306 -17.26 15.17 9.26
CA ALA A 306 -18.16 15.29 10.41
C ALA A 306 -18.02 14.09 11.36
N SER A 307 -17.91 12.89 10.80
CA SER A 307 -17.67 11.64 11.56
C SER A 307 -16.34 11.68 12.32
N ALA A 308 -15.28 12.23 11.71
CA ALA A 308 -13.97 12.37 12.37
C ALA A 308 -14.06 13.28 13.61
N HIS A 309 -14.75 14.41 13.49
CA HIS A 309 -14.99 15.31 14.62
C HIS A 309 -15.92 14.70 15.68
N GLU A 310 -16.92 13.90 15.31
CA GLU A 310 -17.74 13.12 16.24
C GLU A 310 -16.87 12.14 17.05
N ALA A 311 -16.00 11.38 16.38
CA ALA A 311 -15.10 10.44 17.04
C ALA A 311 -14.13 11.14 18.00
N LEU A 312 -13.60 12.31 17.64
CA LEU A 312 -12.78 13.11 18.55
C LEU A 312 -13.58 13.59 19.76
N ALA A 313 -14.81 14.07 19.55
CA ALA A 313 -15.69 14.50 20.63
C ALA A 313 -15.93 13.36 21.63
N ARG A 314 -16.19 12.15 21.12
CA ARG A 314 -16.39 10.95 21.94
C ARG A 314 -15.13 10.57 22.71
N ALA A 315 -13.97 10.58 22.05
CA ALA A 315 -12.70 10.26 22.69
C ALA A 315 -12.34 11.24 23.82
N TYR A 316 -12.53 12.54 23.61
CA TYR A 316 -12.30 13.55 24.65
C TYR A 316 -13.26 13.40 25.83
N ALA A 317 -14.53 13.07 25.57
CA ALA A 317 -15.49 12.81 26.65
C ALA A 317 -15.07 11.60 27.52
N VAL A 318 -14.56 10.52 26.90
CA VAL A 318 -14.00 9.36 27.63
C VAL A 318 -12.75 9.74 28.45
N LEU A 319 -11.93 10.67 27.94
CA LEU A 319 -10.78 11.22 28.65
C LEU A 319 -11.16 12.20 29.78
N GLY A 320 -12.43 12.61 29.88
CA GLY A 320 -12.92 13.60 30.84
C GLY A 320 -12.69 15.06 30.44
N ASP A 321 -12.19 15.32 29.22
CA ASP A 321 -12.03 16.68 28.68
C ASP A 321 -13.31 17.14 27.99
N MET A 322 -14.28 17.59 28.79
CA MET A 322 -15.60 17.97 28.31
C MET A 322 -15.61 19.24 27.47
N ASP A 323 -14.61 20.12 27.62
CA ASP A 323 -14.52 21.34 26.83
C ASP A 323 -14.04 21.02 25.41
N ALA A 324 -12.97 20.21 25.28
CA ALA A 324 -12.54 19.71 23.98
C ALA A 324 -13.64 18.85 23.31
N ALA A 325 -14.35 18.02 24.09
CA ALA A 325 -15.46 17.22 23.57
C ALA A 325 -16.57 18.08 22.96
N ARG A 326 -16.97 19.17 23.65
CA ARG A 326 -17.99 20.11 23.15
C ARG A 326 -17.51 20.87 21.92
N GLU A 327 -16.24 21.27 21.87
CA GLU A 327 -15.66 21.94 20.71
C GLU A 327 -15.73 21.05 19.46
N GLN A 328 -15.30 19.79 19.58
CA GLN A 328 -15.33 18.82 18.48
C GLN A 328 -16.76 18.48 18.06
N ARG A 329 -17.68 18.31 19.01
CA ARG A 329 -19.11 18.13 18.70
C ARG A 329 -19.66 19.31 17.89
N ASN A 330 -19.33 20.55 18.27
CA ASN A 330 -19.79 21.75 17.55
C ASN A 330 -19.15 21.87 16.15
N LEU A 331 -17.93 21.36 15.96
CA LEU A 331 -17.31 21.24 14.63
C LEU A 331 -18.07 20.23 13.76
N ALA A 332 -18.32 19.02 14.28
CA ALA A 332 -19.10 18.00 13.58
C ALA A 332 -20.49 18.51 13.16
N TYR A 333 -21.21 19.16 14.08
CA TYR A 333 -22.53 19.72 13.81
C TYR A 333 -22.50 20.78 12.71
N ARG A 334 -21.49 21.66 12.70
CA ARG A 334 -21.35 22.68 11.64
C ARG A 334 -21.19 22.08 10.26
N ILE A 335 -20.46 20.97 10.15
CA ILE A 335 -20.28 20.26 8.89
C ILE A 335 -21.58 19.55 8.50
N ALA A 336 -22.26 18.90 9.46
CA ALA A 336 -23.49 18.16 9.22
C ALA A 336 -24.64 19.01 8.65
N VAL A 337 -24.68 20.32 8.98
CA VAL A 337 -25.68 21.25 8.44
C VAL A 337 -25.63 21.34 6.92
N ASP A 338 -24.46 21.17 6.30
CA ASP A 338 -24.29 21.29 4.85
C ASP A 338 -24.45 19.94 4.10
N LEU A 339 -24.58 18.82 4.82
CA LEU A 339 -24.80 17.49 4.24
C LEU A 339 -26.22 17.32 3.70
N ASP A 340 -26.42 16.31 2.85
CA ASP A 340 -27.77 15.86 2.52
C ASP A 340 -28.50 15.29 3.75
N ASN A 341 -29.80 15.06 3.62
CA ASN A 341 -30.62 14.67 4.76
C ASN A 341 -30.25 13.28 5.30
N GLU A 342 -29.84 12.34 4.44
CA GLU A 342 -29.52 10.97 4.87
C GLU A 342 -28.23 10.96 5.69
N ASP A 343 -27.18 11.61 5.17
CA ASP A 343 -25.90 11.73 5.87
C ASP A 343 -26.02 12.57 7.14
N ARG A 344 -26.80 13.67 7.10
CA ARG A 344 -27.03 14.51 8.29
C ARG A 344 -27.71 13.72 9.41
N ASP A 345 -28.74 12.93 9.09
CA ASP A 345 -29.48 12.15 10.08
C ASP A 345 -28.57 11.13 10.79
N VAL A 346 -27.62 10.52 10.06
CA VAL A 346 -26.62 9.61 10.63
C VAL A 346 -25.70 10.35 11.61
N ILE A 347 -25.15 11.50 11.21
CA ILE A 347 -24.25 12.27 12.07
C ILE A 347 -25.00 12.80 13.31
N GLU A 348 -26.21 13.33 13.15
CA GLU A 348 -27.01 13.83 14.28
C GLU A 348 -27.37 12.72 15.27
N HIS A 349 -27.69 11.53 14.78
CA HIS A 349 -27.89 10.35 15.62
C HIS A 349 -26.64 10.04 16.44
N ASP A 350 -25.47 9.97 15.79
CA ASP A 350 -24.21 9.68 16.47
C ASP A 350 -23.84 10.76 17.49
N LEU A 351 -24.00 12.04 17.16
CA LEU A 351 -23.78 13.15 18.10
C LEU A 351 -24.71 13.07 19.31
N GLY A 352 -25.94 12.59 19.12
CA GLY A 352 -26.92 12.37 20.19
C GLY A 352 -26.52 11.28 21.19
N THR A 353 -25.63 10.37 20.81
CA THR A 353 -25.11 9.30 21.69
C THR A 353 -23.80 9.66 22.39
N LEU A 354 -23.31 10.89 22.25
CA LEU A 354 -22.08 11.34 22.91
C LEU A 354 -22.26 11.41 24.44
N PRO A 355 -21.27 10.93 25.23
CA PRO A 355 -21.32 10.99 26.69
C PRO A 355 -20.89 12.37 27.21
N ILE A 356 -21.49 13.44 26.69
CA ILE A 356 -21.21 14.84 27.08
C ILE A 356 -22.40 15.35 27.88
N THR A 357 -22.22 15.52 29.19
CA THR A 357 -23.23 16.12 30.08
C THR A 357 -23.33 17.64 29.93
#